data_AF-A0A086LE25-F1
#
_entry.id   AF-A0A086LE25-F1
#
_cell.length_a   1.000
_cell.length_b   1.000
_cell.length_c   1.000
_cell.angle_alpha   90.00
_cell.angle_beta   90.00
_cell.angle_gamma   90.00
#
_symmetry.space_group_name_H-M   'P 1'
#
loop_
_entity.id
_entity.type
_entity.pdbx_description
1 polymer ?
#
loop_
_entity_poly.entity_id
_entity_poly.type
_entity_poly.pdbx_seq_one_letter_code
_entity_poly.pdbx_strand_id
1 'polypeptide(L)'
;VKSILPLLKRGIGIHHGGLLPFVKEMIEILFQESLLRVLFSTETFSMGVNMPAKTVIFTAIRKYDGQEYRIVNSGEYIQMAGRAGRRGLDDRGIVIIMFDEQVDPEEAKQLFMGQGAPLISTFHLGFNMLLNLFRIEDANPAFMISRSFAHFQRNRKALHLEKEKEELEEEVKKVKDIHALADVDKADRPSFDVEAAVREYYELKHDLSGLGKELRDLAMQEKYILRYLQAGRIVRLVDESGTDWGWATCLSKISKRCVPSTNAVRDGPTEQLVVDCLVACTPESIRETHGQGATGAVAASEKPQPAKSVNGGVEKKDYVLAVVSFTISCIRSISKCRMTLPVGVDVRSEDARRSLHFQLKKVEKRFEPEGGIPLLDPIQEMKIPEPRLPELVAAIAEKEKRLTQNPLYEHPLCGTYYDAHHRRVQLQTKLRILRESLDSQKQLVMKDTLRAMRRVLRQLDFLDANDVVTVKGRVACEITTADELVAAELLFQNVFETMEVEAICALLSCLVFQEKHDEPEPKEEVLLT
;
A
#
# COMPACT_ATOMS: atom_id res chain seq x y z
N VAL A 1 6.80 38.64 21.72
CA VAL A 1 5.77 39.34 22.54
C VAL A 1 5.38 40.71 21.96
N LYS A 2 6.31 41.61 21.60
CA LYS A 2 5.96 42.92 21.00
C LYS A 2 5.07 42.80 19.75
N SER A 3 5.26 41.75 18.94
CA SER A 3 4.44 41.45 17.76
C SER A 3 3.07 40.82 18.08
N ILE A 4 2.94 40.06 19.17
CA ILE A 4 1.70 39.33 19.51
C ILE A 4 0.70 40.21 20.26
N LEU A 5 1.18 41.17 21.05
CA LEU A 5 0.34 42.04 21.88
C LEU A 5 -0.72 42.82 21.08
N PRO A 6 -0.42 43.42 19.90
CA PRO A 6 -1.43 44.06 19.07
C PRO A 6 -2.53 43.11 18.58
N LEU A 7 -2.21 41.83 18.33
CA LEU A 7 -3.19 40.82 17.91
C LEU A 7 -4.10 40.43 19.08
N LEU A 8 -3.53 40.20 20.26
CA LEU A 8 -4.30 39.88 21.47
C LEU A 8 -5.25 41.02 21.85
N LYS A 9 -4.82 42.28 21.73
CA LYS A 9 -5.68 43.46 21.94
C LYS A 9 -6.85 43.55 20.95
N ARG A 10 -6.73 42.93 19.77
CA ARG A 10 -7.81 42.82 18.78
C ARG A 10 -8.68 41.56 18.99
N GLY A 11 -8.40 40.75 20.01
CA GLY A 11 -9.10 39.50 20.30
C GLY A 11 -8.66 38.33 19.41
N ILE A 12 -7.44 38.37 18.85
CA ILE A 12 -6.87 37.32 17.99
C ILE A 12 -5.71 36.65 18.71
N GLY A 13 -5.84 35.36 19.01
CA GLY A 13 -4.81 34.53 19.63
C GLY A 13 -4.12 33.58 18.66
N ILE A 14 -2.90 33.17 19.00
CA ILE A 14 -2.10 32.17 18.28
C ILE A 14 -1.57 31.18 19.32
N HIS A 15 -1.72 29.87 19.11
CA HIS A 15 -1.25 28.82 20.03
C HIS A 15 -0.54 27.69 19.28
N HIS A 16 0.76 27.52 19.52
CA HIS A 16 1.53 26.40 18.95
C HIS A 16 2.73 26.05 19.84
N GLY A 17 3.33 24.87 19.62
CA GLY A 17 4.45 24.35 20.41
C GLY A 17 5.63 25.32 20.56
N GLY A 18 6.00 26.00 19.46
CA GLY A 18 7.10 26.98 19.41
C GLY A 18 6.88 28.32 20.14
N LEU A 19 5.74 28.56 20.78
CA LEU A 19 5.58 29.72 21.65
C LEU A 19 6.25 29.48 23.02
N LEU A 20 6.77 30.56 23.62
CA LEU A 20 7.29 30.54 24.98
C LEU A 20 6.21 30.04 25.96
N PRO A 21 6.55 29.17 26.95
CA PRO A 21 5.58 28.59 27.87
C PRO A 21 4.65 29.62 28.53
N PHE A 22 5.20 30.72 29.07
CA PHE A 22 4.38 31.76 29.70
C PHE A 22 3.42 32.46 28.72
N VAL A 23 3.79 32.57 27.44
CA VAL A 23 2.92 33.17 26.41
C VAL A 23 1.77 32.23 26.09
N LYS A 24 2.01 30.91 26.05
CA LYS A 24 0.97 29.90 25.87
C LYS A 24 -0.06 29.97 27.00
N GLU A 25 0.41 29.97 28.25
CA GLU A 25 -0.44 30.10 29.44
C GLU A 25 -1.25 31.39 29.44
N MET A 26 -0.64 32.53 29.08
CA MET A 26 -1.37 33.79 28.96
C MET A 26 -2.49 33.72 27.92
N ILE A 27 -2.23 33.15 26.75
CA ILE A 27 -3.23 33.03 25.67
C ILE A 27 -4.37 32.11 26.09
N GLU A 28 -4.04 31.03 26.79
CA GLU A 28 -5.00 30.11 27.39
C GLU A 28 -5.94 30.81 28.39
N ILE A 29 -5.39 31.61 29.31
CA ILE A 29 -6.18 32.40 30.25
C ILE A 29 -7.08 33.40 29.52
N LEU A 30 -6.53 34.17 28.56
CA LEU A 30 -7.29 35.15 27.80
C LEU A 30 -8.41 34.50 26.96
N PHE A 31 -8.22 33.27 26.50
CA PHE A 31 -9.25 32.50 25.80
C PHE A 31 -10.36 32.05 26.74
N GLN A 32 -10.03 31.53 27.93
CA GLN A 32 -11.02 31.14 28.95
C GLN A 32 -11.84 32.32 29.45
N GLU A 33 -11.22 33.48 29.63
CA GLU A 33 -11.90 34.73 30.00
C GLU A 33 -12.72 35.35 28.85
N SER A 34 -12.80 34.68 27.69
CA SER A 34 -13.54 35.15 26.50
C SER A 34 -13.06 36.50 25.95
N LEU A 35 -11.82 36.89 26.24
CA LEU A 35 -11.19 38.10 25.70
C LEU A 35 -10.68 37.89 24.28
N LEU A 36 -10.39 36.64 23.91
CA LEU A 36 -10.05 36.23 22.54
C LEU A 36 -11.29 35.71 21.82
N ARG A 37 -11.61 36.33 20.68
CA ARG A 37 -12.73 35.93 19.82
C ARG A 37 -12.32 34.87 18.80
N VAL A 38 -11.07 34.91 18.35
CA VAL A 38 -10.52 33.97 17.36
C VAL A 38 -9.18 33.46 17.88
N LEU A 39 -8.99 32.14 17.82
CA LEU A 39 -7.75 31.48 18.19
C LEU A 39 -7.29 30.59 17.04
N PHE A 40 -6.09 30.86 16.53
CA PHE A 40 -5.39 29.95 15.63
C PHE A 40 -4.56 28.99 16.47
N SER A 41 -4.76 27.68 16.31
CA SER A 41 -4.06 26.69 17.14
C SER A 41 -3.59 25.48 16.35
N THR A 42 -2.49 24.88 16.79
CA THR A 42 -2.05 23.55 16.34
C THR A 42 -2.77 22.45 17.11
N GLU A 43 -2.66 21.20 16.64
CA GLU A 43 -3.30 20.01 17.23
C GLU A 43 -3.14 19.91 18.76
N THR A 44 -1.97 20.30 19.29
CA THR A 44 -1.64 20.28 20.72
C THR A 44 -2.65 21.00 21.61
N PHE A 45 -3.32 22.05 21.11
CA PHE A 45 -4.34 22.76 21.90
C PHE A 45 -5.57 21.87 22.19
N SER A 46 -5.90 20.98 21.26
CA SER A 46 -7.00 20.02 21.46
C SER A 46 -6.66 18.93 22.48
N MET A 47 -5.37 18.68 22.71
CA MET A 47 -4.84 17.64 23.58
C MET A 47 -4.32 18.23 24.90
N GLY A 48 -5.21 18.59 25.85
CA GLY A 48 -4.74 18.86 27.21
C GLY A 48 -5.55 19.82 28.08
N VAL A 49 -6.47 20.62 27.51
CA VAL A 49 -7.20 21.61 28.33
C VAL A 49 -8.68 21.66 27.98
N ASN A 50 -9.55 21.83 28.97
CA ASN A 50 -10.99 21.96 28.76
C ASN A 50 -11.38 23.38 28.31
N MET A 51 -11.04 23.72 27.06
CA MET A 51 -11.34 25.04 26.47
C MET A 51 -12.29 24.89 25.27
N PRO A 52 -13.63 24.93 25.49
CA PRO A 52 -14.60 24.82 24.41
C PRO A 52 -14.77 26.16 23.66
N ALA A 53 -14.99 26.07 22.34
CA ALA A 53 -15.30 27.18 21.46
C ALA A 53 -16.71 27.00 20.86
N LYS A 54 -17.36 28.06 20.40
CA LYS A 54 -18.65 27.92 19.69
C LYS A 54 -18.48 27.21 18.33
N THR A 55 -17.38 27.50 17.65
CA THR A 55 -17.10 27.05 16.29
C THR A 55 -15.67 26.56 16.18
N VAL A 56 -15.46 25.42 15.53
CA VAL A 56 -14.14 24.89 15.18
C VAL A 56 -14.02 24.89 13.66
N ILE A 57 -12.89 25.37 13.14
CA ILE A 57 -12.62 25.45 11.71
C ILE A 57 -11.36 24.63 11.43
N PHE A 58 -11.48 23.63 10.54
CA PHE A 58 -10.36 22.88 10.00
C PHE A 58 -9.90 23.56 8.72
N THR A 59 -8.69 24.11 8.74
CA THR A 59 -8.06 24.71 7.56
C THR A 59 -7.54 23.66 6.58
N ALA A 60 -7.18 22.48 7.09
CA ALA A 60 -6.73 21.34 6.30
C ALA A 60 -7.14 20.04 7.00
N ILE A 61 -7.38 19.00 6.20
CA ILE A 61 -7.73 17.64 6.66
C ILE A 61 -6.55 16.67 6.58
N ARG A 62 -5.43 17.11 6.00
CA ARG A 62 -4.18 16.35 5.93
C ARG A 62 -3.15 16.97 6.86
N LYS A 63 -2.38 16.12 7.52
CA LYS A 63 -1.28 16.53 8.39
C LYS A 63 -0.04 15.71 8.11
N TYR A 64 1.11 16.31 8.38
CA TYR A 64 2.40 15.62 8.35
C TYR A 64 2.66 14.98 9.71
N ASP A 65 2.93 13.68 9.73
CA ASP A 65 3.19 12.93 10.97
C ASP A 65 4.68 12.73 11.29
N GLY A 66 5.56 13.38 10.52
CA GLY A 66 7.01 13.20 10.59
C GLY A 66 7.55 12.36 9.44
N GLN A 67 6.71 11.55 8.79
CA GLN A 67 7.11 10.69 7.67
C GLN A 67 6.31 10.99 6.40
N GLU A 68 4.99 11.11 6.50
CA GLU A 68 4.10 11.31 5.36
C GLU A 68 2.96 12.30 5.66
N TYR A 69 2.39 12.85 4.59
CA TYR A 69 1.16 13.63 4.68
C TYR A 69 -0.03 12.67 4.61
N ARG A 70 -0.68 12.45 5.74
CA ARG A 70 -1.86 11.58 5.84
C ARG A 70 -3.11 12.36 6.19
N ILE A 71 -4.27 11.79 5.87
CA ILE A 71 -5.55 12.29 6.36
C ILE A 71 -5.60 12.13 7.90
N VAL A 72 -6.21 13.10 8.56
CA VAL A 72 -6.47 13.07 10.00
C VAL A 72 -7.36 11.86 10.31
N ASN A 73 -7.08 11.15 11.40
CA ASN A 73 -7.89 9.99 11.78
C ASN A 73 -9.23 10.43 12.40
N SER A 74 -10.25 9.58 12.33
CA SER A 74 -11.55 9.80 12.97
C SER A 74 -11.44 10.21 14.45
N GLY A 75 -10.55 9.57 15.20
CA GLY A 75 -10.31 9.89 16.62
C GLY A 75 -9.73 11.30 16.83
N GLU A 76 -8.78 11.71 15.98
CA GLU A 76 -8.16 13.03 16.01
C GLU A 76 -9.20 14.10 15.64
N TYR A 77 -10.01 13.83 14.60
CA TYR A 77 -11.14 14.65 14.22
C TYR A 77 -12.15 14.81 15.37
N ILE A 78 -12.58 13.72 16.01
CA ILE A 78 -13.52 13.76 17.14
C ILE A 78 -12.95 14.58 18.30
N GLN A 79 -11.66 14.46 18.61
CA GLN A 79 -11.01 15.23 19.66
C GLN A 79 -10.99 16.73 19.37
N MET A 80 -10.66 17.13 18.14
CA MET A 80 -10.62 18.53 17.73
C MET A 80 -12.03 19.13 17.56
N ALA A 81 -12.91 18.43 16.83
CA ALA A 81 -14.29 18.83 16.58
C ALA A 81 -15.13 18.86 17.87
N GLY A 82 -14.83 17.99 18.83
CA GLY A 82 -15.47 17.95 20.14
C GLY A 82 -15.27 19.20 21.00
N ARG A 83 -14.38 20.12 20.58
CA ARG A 83 -14.24 21.45 21.19
C ARG A 83 -15.33 22.42 20.76
N ALA A 84 -16.10 22.12 19.71
CA ALA A 84 -17.22 22.94 19.26
C ALA A 84 -18.45 22.78 20.17
N GLY A 85 -19.04 23.91 20.57
CA GLY A 85 -20.21 23.99 21.44
C GLY A 85 -19.84 24.13 22.91
N ARG A 86 -20.21 25.26 23.53
CA ARG A 86 -19.99 25.49 24.95
C ARG A 86 -21.23 25.09 25.75
N ARG A 87 -21.05 24.19 26.72
CA ARG A 87 -22.12 23.70 27.60
C ARG A 87 -22.81 24.87 28.30
N GLY A 88 -24.13 24.97 28.14
CA GLY A 88 -24.96 26.01 28.77
C GLY A 88 -24.89 27.40 28.12
N LEU A 89 -24.09 27.59 27.06
CA LEU A 89 -23.98 28.88 26.35
C LEU A 89 -24.40 28.80 24.88
N ASP A 90 -24.20 27.67 24.21
CA ASP A 90 -24.53 27.48 22.80
C ASP A 90 -25.54 26.34 22.60
N ASP A 91 -26.51 26.51 21.71
CA ASP A 91 -27.51 25.49 21.37
C ASP A 91 -26.91 24.29 20.63
N ARG A 92 -25.84 24.54 19.85
CA ARG A 92 -25.11 23.55 19.05
C ARG A 92 -23.67 24.00 18.80
N GLY A 93 -22.77 23.03 18.64
CA GLY A 93 -21.43 23.25 18.12
C GLY A 93 -21.42 23.31 16.59
N ILE A 94 -20.62 24.21 16.02
CA ILE A 94 -20.45 24.33 14.56
C ILE A 94 -19.05 23.88 14.19
N VAL A 95 -18.94 22.97 13.22
CA VAL A 95 -17.66 22.52 12.66
C VAL A 95 -17.64 22.85 11.18
N ILE A 96 -16.59 23.55 10.74
CA ILE A 96 -16.39 23.94 9.33
C ILE A 96 -15.09 23.32 8.86
N ILE A 97 -15.08 22.77 7.64
CA ILE A 97 -13.91 22.09 7.07
C ILE A 97 -13.63 22.67 5.70
N MET A 98 -12.38 23.05 5.47
CA MET A 98 -11.88 23.53 4.19
C MET A 98 -11.24 22.36 3.42
N PHE A 99 -11.59 22.22 2.15
CA PHE A 99 -11.04 21.21 1.25
C PHE A 99 -10.26 21.90 0.13
N ASP A 100 -8.98 21.60 0.03
CA ASP A 100 -8.10 22.11 -1.04
C ASP A 100 -8.00 21.13 -2.22
N GLU A 101 -8.25 19.84 -1.99
CA GLU A 101 -8.20 18.76 -2.97
C GLU A 101 -9.47 17.90 -2.92
N GLN A 102 -9.72 17.14 -3.99
CA GLN A 102 -10.78 16.13 -4.00
C GLN A 102 -10.38 14.98 -3.06
N VAL A 103 -11.34 14.56 -2.23
CA VAL A 103 -11.18 13.46 -1.27
C VAL A 103 -12.13 12.34 -1.66
N ASP A 104 -11.67 11.10 -1.58
CA ASP A 104 -12.51 9.93 -1.83
C ASP A 104 -13.71 9.94 -0.86
N PRO A 105 -14.95 9.80 -1.37
CA PRO A 105 -16.14 9.68 -0.52
C PRO A 105 -16.01 8.66 0.61
N GLU A 106 -15.30 7.54 0.40
CA GLU A 106 -15.14 6.52 1.44
C GLU A 106 -14.17 6.98 2.55
N GLU A 107 -13.07 7.67 2.20
CA GLU A 107 -12.15 8.27 3.17
C GLU A 107 -12.84 9.37 3.98
N ALA A 108 -13.62 10.24 3.33
CA ALA A 108 -14.40 11.27 4.00
C ALA A 108 -15.45 10.66 4.95
N LYS A 109 -16.11 9.58 4.52
CA LYS A 109 -17.07 8.85 5.37
C LYS A 109 -16.38 8.23 6.58
N GLN A 110 -15.20 7.63 6.40
CA GLN A 110 -14.42 7.10 7.52
C GLN A 110 -13.95 8.21 8.47
N LEU A 111 -13.58 9.39 7.97
CA LEU A 111 -13.22 10.53 8.81
C LEU A 111 -14.38 10.98 9.71
N PHE A 112 -15.58 11.14 9.14
CA PHE A 112 -16.73 11.73 9.84
C PHE A 112 -17.57 10.72 10.63
N MET A 113 -17.71 9.51 10.12
CA MET A 113 -18.54 8.45 10.72
C MET A 113 -17.70 7.31 11.32
N GLY A 114 -16.38 7.37 11.19
CA GLY A 114 -15.50 6.35 11.74
C GLY A 114 -15.56 6.30 13.26
N GLN A 115 -15.34 5.10 13.79
CA GLN A 115 -15.16 4.92 15.23
C GLN A 115 -13.80 5.47 15.66
N GLY A 116 -13.66 5.78 16.95
CA GLY A 116 -12.37 6.17 17.52
C GLY A 116 -11.31 5.10 17.25
N ALA A 117 -10.11 5.53 16.86
CA ALA A 117 -9.02 4.61 16.56
C ALA A 117 -8.73 3.70 17.77
N PRO A 118 -8.49 2.39 17.56
CA PRO A 118 -8.12 1.51 18.65
C PRO A 118 -6.79 1.97 19.26
N LEU A 119 -6.66 1.89 20.58
CA LEU A 119 -5.39 2.14 21.24
C LEU A 119 -4.42 1.02 20.86
N ILE A 120 -3.41 1.33 20.04
CA ILE A 120 -2.36 0.39 19.64
C ILE A 120 -1.09 0.71 20.42
N SER A 121 -0.41 -0.31 20.93
CA SER A 121 0.85 -0.12 21.65
C SER A 121 1.95 0.35 20.71
N THR A 122 2.59 1.48 21.03
CA THR A 122 3.83 1.97 20.40
C THR A 122 5.08 1.51 21.15
N PHE A 123 4.96 0.48 21.99
CA PHE A 123 6.05 -0.01 22.82
C PHE A 123 7.28 -0.38 21.97
N HIS A 124 8.41 0.22 22.32
CA HIS A 124 9.71 -0.05 21.73
C HIS A 124 10.75 -0.27 22.83
N LEU A 125 11.84 -0.95 22.51
CA LEU A 125 12.97 -1.13 23.42
C LEU A 125 13.91 0.06 23.26
N GLY A 126 14.21 0.76 24.36
CA GLY A 126 15.27 1.76 24.46
C GLY A 126 16.48 1.24 25.24
N PHE A 127 17.68 1.77 25.00
CA PHE A 127 18.88 1.28 25.69
C PHE A 127 18.86 1.61 27.18
N ASN A 128 18.45 2.83 27.56
CA ASN A 128 18.30 3.26 28.95
C ASN A 128 17.35 2.33 29.72
N MET A 129 16.21 1.99 29.10
CA MET A 129 15.25 1.05 29.66
C MET A 129 15.87 -0.34 29.88
N LEU A 130 16.62 -0.87 28.91
CA LEU A 130 17.30 -2.16 29.05
C LEU A 130 18.35 -2.14 30.17
N LEU A 131 19.20 -1.11 30.22
CA LEU A 131 20.22 -0.95 31.25
C LEU A 131 19.59 -0.86 32.65
N ASN A 132 18.49 -0.11 32.79
CA ASN A 132 17.76 -0.02 34.05
C ASN A 132 17.15 -1.36 34.49
N LEU A 133 16.73 -2.21 33.56
CA LEU A 133 16.22 -3.55 33.88
C LEU A 133 17.36 -4.49 34.28
N PHE A 134 18.47 -4.51 33.53
CA PHE A 134 19.64 -5.33 33.88
C PHE A 134 20.27 -4.92 35.22
N ARG A 135 20.06 -3.66 35.66
CA ARG A 135 20.52 -3.17 36.96
C ARG A 135 19.79 -3.81 38.14
N ILE A 136 18.55 -4.28 37.94
CA ILE A 136 17.70 -4.85 38.99
C ILE A 136 17.76 -6.38 38.89
N GLU A 137 18.26 -7.05 39.93
CA GLU A 137 18.51 -8.51 39.92
C GLU A 137 17.27 -9.35 39.56
N ASP A 138 16.09 -8.95 40.04
CA ASP A 138 14.82 -9.66 39.80
C ASP A 138 14.10 -9.23 38.49
N ALA A 139 14.59 -8.22 37.78
CA ALA A 139 13.92 -7.68 36.61
C ALA A 139 14.50 -8.24 35.30
N ASN A 140 13.85 -9.26 34.74
CA ASN A 140 14.22 -9.76 33.42
C ASN A 140 13.56 -8.91 32.31
N PRO A 141 14.32 -8.34 31.35
CA PRO A 141 13.73 -7.62 30.21
C PRO A 141 12.70 -8.44 29.43
N ALA A 142 12.93 -9.76 29.28
CA ALA A 142 11.99 -10.65 28.61
C ALA A 142 10.66 -10.77 29.36
N PHE A 143 10.70 -10.73 30.70
CA PHE A 143 9.50 -10.77 31.53
C PHE A 143 8.66 -9.50 31.35
N MET A 144 9.29 -8.33 31.32
CA MET A 144 8.56 -7.08 31.09
C MET A 144 7.98 -6.99 29.67
N ILE A 145 8.71 -7.44 28.65
CA ILE A 145 8.17 -7.56 27.28
C ILE A 145 6.94 -8.48 27.26
N SER A 146 6.96 -9.60 28.00
CA SER A 146 5.82 -10.51 28.09
C SER A 146 4.58 -9.89 28.76
N ARG A 147 4.77 -8.85 29.58
CA ARG A 147 3.68 -8.09 30.20
C ARG A 147 3.34 -6.79 29.46
N SER A 148 4.04 -6.48 28.37
CA SER A 148 3.77 -5.29 27.57
C SER A 148 2.38 -5.32 26.94
N PHE A 149 1.78 -4.14 26.75
CA PHE A 149 0.50 -4.02 26.04
C PHE A 149 0.62 -4.51 24.59
N ALA A 150 1.77 -4.32 23.95
CA ALA A 150 2.07 -4.87 22.62
C ALA A 150 1.95 -6.41 22.60
N HIS A 151 2.54 -7.10 23.57
CA HIS A 151 2.43 -8.56 23.66
C HIS A 151 1.01 -9.01 24.00
N PHE A 152 0.31 -8.29 24.89
CA PHE A 152 -1.10 -8.56 25.18
C PHE A 152 -1.99 -8.48 23.93
N GLN A 153 -1.83 -7.42 23.11
CA GLN A 153 -2.57 -7.27 21.86
C GLN A 153 -2.24 -8.38 20.85
N ARG A 154 -0.98 -8.81 20.80
CA ARG A 154 -0.52 -9.91 19.95
C ARG A 154 -1.13 -11.25 20.36
N ASN A 155 -1.11 -11.57 21.65
CA ASN A 155 -1.69 -12.80 22.20
C ASN A 155 -3.21 -12.82 22.01
N ARG A 156 -3.89 -11.68 22.19
CA ARG A 156 -5.33 -11.59 21.93
C ARG A 156 -5.67 -11.88 20.46
N LYS A 157 -4.87 -11.37 19.52
CA LYS A 157 -5.02 -11.71 18.09
C LYS A 157 -4.73 -13.20 17.84
N ALA A 158 -3.71 -13.76 18.47
CA ALA A 158 -3.38 -15.18 18.36
C ALA A 158 -4.55 -16.09 18.78
N LEU A 159 -5.27 -15.77 19.86
CA LEU A 159 -6.45 -16.53 20.28
C LEU A 159 -7.57 -16.57 19.22
N HIS A 160 -7.76 -15.48 18.47
CA HIS A 160 -8.73 -15.48 17.37
C HIS A 160 -8.27 -16.37 16.21
N LEU A 161 -6.98 -16.29 15.85
CA LEU A 161 -6.39 -17.13 14.81
C LEU A 161 -6.35 -18.61 15.20
N GLU A 162 -6.23 -18.94 16.49
CA GLU A 162 -6.32 -20.32 16.99
C GLU A 162 -7.68 -20.93 16.75
N LYS A 163 -8.76 -20.19 17.03
CA LYS A 163 -10.12 -20.65 16.75
C LYS A 163 -10.35 -20.87 15.26
N GLU A 164 -9.94 -19.91 14.43
CA GLU A 164 -10.03 -20.03 12.97
C GLU A 164 -9.21 -21.23 12.45
N LYS A 165 -8.05 -21.50 13.06
CA LYS A 165 -7.21 -22.65 12.73
C LYS A 165 -7.93 -23.96 13.07
N GLU A 166 -8.53 -24.06 14.26
CA GLU A 166 -9.28 -25.26 14.66
C GLU A 166 -10.43 -25.54 13.70
N GLU A 167 -11.22 -24.52 13.35
CA GLU A 167 -12.31 -24.63 12.38
C GLU A 167 -11.81 -25.11 11.00
N LEU A 168 -10.73 -24.50 10.50
CA LEU A 168 -10.15 -24.86 9.20
C LEU A 168 -9.48 -26.24 9.21
N GLU A 169 -8.90 -26.68 10.32
CA GLU A 169 -8.36 -28.04 10.48
C GLU A 169 -9.46 -29.10 10.41
N GLU A 170 -10.63 -28.83 11.01
CA GLU A 170 -11.80 -29.69 10.89
C GLU A 170 -12.34 -29.72 9.45
N GLU A 171 -12.36 -28.59 8.75
CA GLU A 171 -12.71 -28.56 7.32
C GLU A 171 -11.73 -29.36 6.46
N VAL A 172 -10.42 -29.20 6.66
CA VAL A 172 -9.39 -29.94 5.92
C VAL A 172 -9.48 -31.45 6.19
N LYS A 173 -9.82 -31.87 7.42
CA LYS A 173 -10.06 -33.29 7.74
C LYS A 173 -11.23 -33.87 6.94
N LYS A 174 -12.34 -33.13 6.82
CA LYS A 174 -13.50 -33.54 6.01
C LYS A 174 -13.17 -33.66 4.52
N VAL A 175 -12.22 -32.86 4.05
CA VAL A 175 -11.81 -32.76 2.64
C VAL A 175 -10.64 -33.71 2.28
N LYS A 176 -10.25 -34.63 3.17
CA LYS A 176 -9.20 -35.62 2.87
C LYS A 176 -9.59 -36.55 1.72
N ASP A 177 -10.85 -36.96 1.65
CA ASP A 177 -11.36 -37.86 0.62
C ASP A 177 -11.79 -37.10 -0.63
N ILE A 178 -10.96 -37.11 -1.67
CA ILE A 178 -11.24 -36.45 -2.96
C ILE A 178 -12.51 -37.02 -3.62
N HIS A 179 -12.75 -38.33 -3.47
CA HIS A 179 -13.96 -38.96 -4.00
C HIS A 179 -15.24 -38.51 -3.30
N ALA A 180 -15.18 -38.19 -2.00
CA ALA A 180 -16.32 -37.65 -1.26
C ALA A 180 -16.58 -36.19 -1.63
N LEU A 181 -15.53 -35.45 -2.00
CA LEU A 181 -15.65 -34.05 -2.42
C LEU A 181 -16.15 -33.89 -3.86
N ALA A 182 -15.81 -34.83 -4.74
CA ALA A 182 -16.26 -34.82 -6.13
C ALA A 182 -17.68 -35.39 -6.33
N ASP A 183 -18.34 -35.84 -5.25
CA ASP A 183 -19.70 -36.41 -5.23
C ASP A 183 -19.92 -37.49 -6.31
N VAL A 184 -18.95 -38.41 -6.43
CA VAL A 184 -18.95 -39.46 -7.46
C VAL A 184 -19.38 -40.79 -6.87
N ASP A 185 -20.43 -41.38 -7.47
CA ASP A 185 -20.91 -42.72 -7.15
C ASP A 185 -19.80 -43.77 -7.29
N LYS A 186 -19.85 -44.82 -6.47
CA LYS A 186 -18.82 -45.89 -6.49
C LYS A 186 -18.69 -46.58 -7.86
N ALA A 187 -19.73 -46.54 -8.69
CA ALA A 187 -19.77 -47.16 -10.00
C ALA A 187 -18.97 -46.39 -11.07
N ASP A 188 -18.87 -45.07 -10.94
CA ASP A 188 -18.22 -44.18 -11.92
C ASP A 188 -16.77 -43.83 -11.54
N ARG A 189 -16.23 -44.53 -10.52
CA ARG A 189 -14.85 -44.31 -10.07
C ARG A 189 -13.88 -44.87 -11.10
N PRO A 190 -12.89 -44.06 -11.55
CA PRO A 190 -11.84 -44.56 -12.43
C PRO A 190 -11.06 -45.70 -11.78
N SER A 191 -10.52 -46.62 -12.60
CA SER A 191 -9.72 -47.76 -12.13
C SER A 191 -8.29 -47.38 -11.73
N PHE A 192 -7.82 -46.19 -12.13
CA PHE A 192 -6.50 -45.65 -11.78
C PHE A 192 -6.55 -44.86 -10.47
N ASP A 193 -5.37 -44.61 -9.88
CA ASP A 193 -5.25 -43.77 -8.68
C ASP A 193 -5.58 -42.31 -9.00
N VAL A 194 -6.84 -41.94 -8.74
CA VAL A 194 -7.36 -40.59 -8.98
C VAL A 194 -6.61 -39.55 -8.14
N GLU A 195 -6.19 -39.87 -6.92
CA GLU A 195 -5.51 -38.89 -6.10
C GLU A 195 -4.13 -38.53 -6.66
N ALA A 196 -3.35 -39.53 -7.06
CA ALA A 196 -2.04 -39.29 -7.68
C ALA A 196 -2.19 -38.58 -9.04
N ALA A 197 -3.14 -39.02 -9.87
CA ALA A 197 -3.36 -38.45 -11.20
C ALA A 197 -3.84 -36.98 -11.12
N VAL A 198 -4.78 -36.66 -10.21
CA VAL A 198 -5.32 -35.28 -10.07
C VAL A 198 -4.25 -34.36 -9.51
N ARG A 199 -3.41 -34.84 -8.59
CA ARG A 199 -2.28 -34.08 -8.04
C ARG A 199 -1.30 -33.70 -9.15
N GLU A 200 -0.85 -34.66 -9.94
CA GLU A 200 0.06 -34.39 -11.07
C GLU A 200 -0.59 -33.45 -12.09
N TYR A 201 -1.87 -33.66 -12.43
CA TYR A 201 -2.60 -32.81 -13.36
C TYR A 201 -2.70 -31.36 -12.85
N TYR A 202 -2.98 -31.18 -11.55
CA TYR A 202 -3.08 -29.88 -10.91
C TYR A 202 -1.73 -29.16 -10.88
N GLU A 203 -0.66 -29.86 -10.50
CA GLU A 203 0.71 -29.32 -10.48
C GLU A 203 1.15 -28.88 -11.88
N LEU A 204 0.96 -29.73 -12.90
CA LEU A 204 1.28 -29.39 -14.28
C LEU A 204 0.50 -28.17 -14.78
N LYS A 205 -0.79 -28.08 -14.48
CA LYS A 205 -1.62 -26.93 -14.90
C LYS A 205 -1.24 -25.65 -14.16
N HIS A 206 -0.90 -25.73 -12.87
CA HIS A 206 -0.44 -24.58 -12.10
C HIS A 206 0.92 -24.09 -12.61
N ASP A 207 1.84 -25.01 -12.86
CA ASP A 207 3.15 -24.73 -13.43
C ASP A 207 3.06 -24.11 -14.82
N LEU A 208 2.18 -24.62 -15.69
CA LEU A 208 1.95 -24.05 -17.03
C LEU A 208 1.41 -22.60 -16.94
N SER A 209 0.51 -22.34 -15.99
CA SER A 209 0.01 -20.98 -15.75
C SER A 209 1.13 -20.05 -15.27
N GLY A 210 2.00 -20.53 -14.38
CA GLY A 210 3.17 -19.83 -13.86
C GLY A 210 4.21 -19.53 -14.95
N LEU A 211 4.67 -20.55 -15.67
CA LEU A 211 5.61 -20.41 -16.80
C LEU A 211 5.03 -19.52 -17.90
N GLY A 212 3.73 -19.65 -18.19
CA GLY A 212 3.04 -18.77 -19.12
C GLY A 212 3.01 -17.32 -18.64
N LYS A 213 2.94 -17.07 -17.32
CA LYS A 213 3.03 -15.70 -16.76
C LYS A 213 4.44 -15.15 -16.90
N GLU A 214 5.46 -15.93 -16.53
CA GLU A 214 6.86 -15.55 -16.70
C GLU A 214 7.19 -15.23 -18.17
N LEU A 215 6.74 -16.07 -19.11
CA LEU A 215 6.88 -15.84 -20.54
C LEU A 215 6.25 -14.51 -20.99
N ARG A 216 5.04 -14.22 -20.50
CA ARG A 216 4.34 -12.96 -20.81
C ARG A 216 5.05 -11.76 -20.20
N ASP A 217 5.45 -11.84 -18.94
CA ASP A 217 6.09 -10.72 -18.24
C ASP A 217 7.43 -10.37 -18.91
N LEU A 218 8.18 -11.36 -19.40
CA LEU A 218 9.39 -11.14 -20.20
C LEU A 218 9.08 -10.55 -21.59
N ALA A 219 8.06 -11.09 -22.28
CA ALA A 219 7.70 -10.61 -23.62
C ALA A 219 7.12 -9.19 -23.61
N MET A 220 6.42 -8.80 -22.54
CA MET A 220 5.74 -7.51 -22.38
C MET A 220 6.60 -6.44 -21.71
N GLN A 221 7.89 -6.70 -21.47
CA GLN A 221 8.80 -5.66 -20.98
C GLN A 221 8.84 -4.47 -21.93
N GLU A 222 8.87 -3.26 -21.35
CA GLU A 222 8.86 -2.00 -22.09
C GLU A 222 9.92 -1.95 -23.20
N LYS A 223 11.12 -2.48 -22.92
CA LYS A 223 12.25 -2.52 -23.88
C LYS A 223 11.90 -3.24 -25.19
N TYR A 224 11.06 -4.26 -25.15
CA TYR A 224 10.78 -5.13 -26.29
C TYR A 224 9.48 -4.77 -27.00
N ILE A 225 8.47 -4.33 -26.26
CA ILE A 225 7.12 -4.12 -26.75
C ILE A 225 6.94 -2.81 -27.55
N LEU A 226 7.68 -1.75 -27.19
CA LEU A 226 7.48 -0.39 -27.74
C LEU A 226 7.55 -0.33 -29.27
N ARG A 227 8.41 -1.14 -29.91
CA ARG A 227 8.56 -1.18 -31.38
C ARG A 227 7.35 -1.80 -32.11
N TYR A 228 6.56 -2.62 -31.42
CA TYR A 228 5.42 -3.36 -31.98
C TYR A 228 4.07 -2.67 -31.72
N LEU A 229 4.01 -1.74 -30.76
CA LEU A 229 2.88 -0.88 -30.44
C LEU A 229 2.74 0.29 -31.43
N GLN A 230 2.43 -0.07 -32.67
CA GLN A 230 2.14 0.87 -33.74
C GLN A 230 0.65 1.17 -33.81
N ALA A 231 0.30 2.34 -34.34
CA ALA A 231 -1.09 2.70 -34.60
C ALA A 231 -1.76 1.64 -35.51
N GLY A 232 -2.95 1.17 -35.12
CA GLY A 232 -3.69 0.10 -35.76
C GLY A 232 -3.35 -1.31 -35.27
N ARG A 233 -2.39 -1.48 -34.35
CA ARG A 233 -2.12 -2.78 -33.73
C ARG A 233 -3.30 -3.22 -32.86
N ILE A 234 -3.61 -4.52 -32.83
CA ILE A 234 -4.63 -5.07 -31.94
C ILE A 234 -3.93 -5.63 -30.70
N VAL A 235 -4.40 -5.26 -29.52
CA VAL A 235 -3.84 -5.67 -28.23
C VAL A 235 -4.95 -6.18 -27.33
N ARG A 236 -4.68 -7.19 -26.51
CA ARG A 236 -5.61 -7.62 -25.46
C ARG A 236 -5.24 -6.90 -24.17
N LEU A 237 -6.22 -6.28 -23.53
CA LEU A 237 -6.00 -5.44 -22.36
C LEU A 237 -6.60 -6.08 -21.12
N VAL A 238 -5.84 -6.09 -20.03
CA VAL A 238 -6.29 -6.47 -18.69
C VAL A 238 -5.83 -5.38 -17.74
N ASP A 239 -6.75 -4.75 -17.04
CA ASP A 239 -6.43 -3.67 -16.09
C ASP A 239 -5.67 -4.22 -14.86
N GLU A 240 -5.03 -3.34 -14.11
CA GLU A 240 -4.33 -3.66 -12.85
C GLU A 240 -5.26 -4.33 -11.82
N SER A 241 -6.57 -4.05 -11.89
CA SER A 241 -7.62 -4.73 -11.12
C SER A 241 -7.87 -6.19 -11.52
N GLY A 242 -7.24 -6.68 -12.58
CA GLY A 242 -7.49 -8.01 -13.16
C GLY A 242 -8.70 -8.06 -14.10
N THR A 243 -9.32 -6.92 -14.39
CA THR A 243 -10.49 -6.82 -15.27
C THR A 243 -10.08 -6.98 -16.74
N ASP A 244 -10.62 -7.97 -17.45
CA ASP A 244 -10.36 -8.20 -18.88
C ASP A 244 -11.21 -7.26 -19.75
N TRP A 245 -10.54 -6.44 -20.56
CA TRP A 245 -11.16 -5.51 -21.52
C TRP A 245 -11.32 -6.12 -22.90
N GLY A 246 -10.81 -7.33 -23.10
CA GLY A 246 -10.80 -8.01 -24.40
C GLY A 246 -9.82 -7.36 -25.37
N TRP A 247 -10.10 -7.55 -26.66
CA TRP A 247 -9.28 -7.00 -27.74
C TRP A 247 -9.61 -5.53 -28.00
N ALA A 248 -8.56 -4.72 -28.14
CA ALA A 248 -8.63 -3.29 -28.38
C ALA A 248 -7.69 -2.90 -29.52
N THR A 249 -7.99 -1.78 -30.19
CA THR A 249 -7.14 -1.24 -31.27
C THR A 249 -6.31 -0.07 -30.75
N CYS A 250 -4.99 -0.10 -30.90
CA CYS A 250 -4.09 1.01 -30.57
C CYS A 250 -4.30 2.17 -31.57
N LEU A 251 -4.53 3.37 -31.07
CA LEU A 251 -4.89 4.54 -31.90
C LEU A 251 -3.75 5.54 -32.09
N SER A 252 -2.95 5.79 -31.05
CA SER A 252 -1.87 6.78 -31.05
C SER A 252 -0.48 6.15 -30.89
N LYS A 253 0.56 6.92 -31.21
CA LYS A 253 1.94 6.59 -30.79
C LYS A 253 2.04 6.82 -29.28
N ILE A 254 2.74 5.91 -28.59
CA ILE A 254 2.99 5.94 -27.14
C ILE A 254 3.26 7.37 -26.64
N SER A 255 2.54 7.80 -25.61
CA SER A 255 2.73 9.10 -24.98
C SER A 255 3.19 8.92 -23.53
N LYS A 256 3.87 9.94 -23.00
CA LYS A 256 4.28 9.99 -21.59
C LYS A 256 3.23 10.75 -20.80
N ARG A 257 2.73 10.17 -19.72
CA ARG A 257 1.81 10.83 -18.80
C ARG A 257 2.45 10.89 -17.41
N CYS A 258 2.51 12.10 -16.85
CA CYS A 258 2.93 12.28 -15.45
C CYS A 258 1.74 11.91 -14.56
N VAL A 259 1.93 10.93 -13.69
CA VAL A 259 0.96 10.61 -12.64
C VAL A 259 1.37 11.39 -11.38
N PRO A 260 0.44 12.08 -10.70
CA PRO A 260 0.74 12.68 -9.40
C PRO A 260 1.15 11.58 -8.43
N SER A 261 2.35 11.69 -7.86
CA SER A 261 2.77 10.81 -6.76
C SER A 261 1.87 11.09 -5.56
N THR A 262 1.37 10.03 -4.92
CA THR A 262 0.68 10.13 -3.61
C THR A 262 1.60 10.73 -2.54
N ASN A 263 2.91 10.67 -2.75
CA ASN A 263 3.95 11.29 -1.94
C ASN A 263 4.73 12.35 -2.75
N ALA A 264 4.06 13.47 -3.06
CA ALA A 264 4.60 14.58 -3.85
C ALA A 264 5.93 15.20 -3.34
N VAL A 265 6.36 14.85 -2.11
CA VAL A 265 7.56 15.39 -1.46
C VAL A 265 8.79 14.47 -1.60
N ARG A 266 8.60 13.15 -1.79
CA ARG A 266 9.72 12.18 -1.80
C ARG A 266 10.03 11.62 -3.18
N ASP A 267 8.99 11.28 -3.93
CA ASP A 267 9.12 10.80 -5.30
C ASP A 267 8.57 11.89 -6.22
N GLY A 268 9.45 12.44 -7.07
CA GLY A 268 9.02 13.32 -8.15
C GLY A 268 7.96 12.64 -9.03
N PRO A 269 7.28 13.39 -9.92
CA PRO A 269 6.25 12.82 -10.79
C PRO A 269 6.80 11.62 -11.56
N THR A 270 6.22 10.44 -11.35
CA THR A 270 6.62 9.23 -12.05
C THR A 270 6.09 9.31 -13.49
N GLU A 271 7.00 9.33 -14.46
CA GLU A 271 6.63 9.27 -15.88
C GLU A 271 6.20 7.83 -16.22
N GLN A 272 4.94 7.65 -16.59
CA GLN A 272 4.44 6.37 -17.10
C GLN A 272 4.14 6.48 -18.61
N LEU A 273 4.53 5.45 -19.35
CA LEU A 273 4.22 5.32 -20.77
C LEU A 273 2.81 4.78 -20.92
N VAL A 274 1.98 5.50 -21.68
CA VAL A 274 0.57 5.14 -21.93
C VAL A 274 0.27 4.98 -23.42
N VAL A 275 -0.67 4.10 -23.72
CA VAL A 275 -1.14 3.80 -25.08
C VAL A 275 -2.65 4.05 -25.14
N ASP A 276 -3.07 4.88 -26.08
CA ASP A 276 -4.50 5.13 -26.30
C ASP A 276 -5.10 3.98 -27.10
N CYS A 277 -6.10 3.32 -26.51
CA CYS A 277 -6.78 2.18 -27.11
C CYS A 277 -8.27 2.45 -27.27
N LEU A 278 -8.84 1.99 -28.38
CA LEU A 278 -10.28 1.98 -28.61
C LEU A 278 -10.91 0.78 -27.90
N VAL A 279 -11.77 1.05 -26.93
CA VAL A 279 -12.45 0.03 -26.11
C VAL A 279 -13.96 0.27 -26.03
N ALA A 280 -14.70 -0.79 -25.73
CA ALA A 280 -16.14 -0.72 -25.47
C ALA A 280 -16.40 -0.62 -23.96
N CYS A 281 -17.05 0.45 -23.54
CA CYS A 281 -17.34 0.76 -22.13
C CYS A 281 -18.84 0.75 -21.85
N THR A 282 -19.23 0.60 -20.59
CA THR A 282 -20.63 0.78 -20.17
C THR A 282 -21.04 2.26 -20.23
N PRO A 283 -22.29 2.59 -20.64
CA PRO A 283 -22.76 3.98 -20.76
C PRO A 283 -22.67 4.78 -19.45
N GLU A 284 -22.84 4.11 -18.31
CA GLU A 284 -22.79 4.71 -16.96
C GLU A 284 -21.40 5.22 -16.57
N SER A 285 -20.34 4.74 -17.24
CA SER A 285 -18.94 5.05 -16.91
C SER A 285 -18.36 6.25 -17.68
N ILE A 286 -19.15 6.87 -18.58
CA ILE A 286 -18.71 7.97 -19.46
C ILE A 286 -19.68 9.15 -19.35
N ARG A 287 -19.18 10.34 -19.01
CA ARG A 287 -19.89 11.63 -19.16
C ARG A 287 -19.24 12.37 -20.32
N GLU A 288 -20.04 12.78 -21.29
CA GLU A 288 -19.59 13.69 -22.34
C GLU A 288 -19.46 15.11 -21.76
N THR A 289 -18.24 15.64 -21.70
CA THR A 289 -18.00 17.04 -21.36
C THR A 289 -18.18 17.91 -22.62
N HIS A 290 -19.31 18.58 -22.74
CA HIS A 290 -19.49 19.65 -23.73
C HIS A 290 -18.86 20.96 -23.22
N GLY A 291 -17.58 21.19 -23.54
CA GLY A 291 -16.91 22.46 -23.22
C GLY A 291 -15.47 22.57 -23.75
N GLN A 292 -15.30 23.43 -24.76
CA GLN A 292 -14.08 24.10 -25.26
C GLN A 292 -12.73 23.34 -25.17
N GLY A 293 -12.26 22.84 -26.32
CA GLY A 293 -10.82 22.71 -26.62
C GLY A 293 -10.17 21.34 -26.41
N ALA A 294 -10.80 20.41 -25.71
CA ALA A 294 -10.31 19.03 -25.56
C ALA A 294 -11.48 18.03 -25.42
N THR A 295 -12.10 17.66 -26.53
CA THR A 295 -13.24 16.74 -26.56
C THR A 295 -12.86 15.42 -27.24
N GLY A 296 -12.30 14.52 -26.46
CA GLY A 296 -12.48 13.07 -26.61
C GLY A 296 -13.20 12.61 -25.36
N ALA A 297 -13.89 11.46 -25.37
CA ALA A 297 -14.49 10.91 -24.17
C ALA A 297 -13.37 10.58 -23.15
N VAL A 298 -13.06 11.53 -22.27
CA VAL A 298 -12.17 11.33 -21.13
C VAL A 298 -13.04 10.73 -20.02
N ALA A 299 -12.58 9.61 -19.45
CA ALA A 299 -13.30 8.85 -18.44
C ALA A 299 -13.90 9.75 -17.35
N ALA A 300 -15.20 9.60 -17.09
CA ALA A 300 -15.92 10.39 -16.09
C ALA A 300 -16.02 9.70 -14.71
N SER A 301 -15.35 8.56 -14.57
CA SER A 301 -15.08 7.89 -13.31
C SER A 301 -13.61 7.47 -13.28
N GLU A 302 -13.01 7.46 -12.09
CA GLU A 302 -11.58 7.14 -11.87
C GLU A 302 -11.12 5.81 -12.48
N LYS A 303 -12.04 4.92 -12.86
CA LYS A 303 -11.76 3.81 -13.79
C LYS A 303 -12.98 3.60 -14.70
N PRO A 304 -12.88 3.74 -16.04
CA PRO A 304 -13.95 3.30 -16.93
C PRO A 304 -14.12 1.77 -16.80
N GLN A 305 -15.32 1.25 -16.99
CA GLN A 305 -15.58 -0.20 -16.90
C GLN A 305 -15.83 -0.80 -18.29
N PRO A 306 -15.31 -2.00 -18.59
CA PRO A 306 -15.57 -2.64 -19.87
C PRO A 306 -17.06 -3.02 -19.97
N ALA A 307 -17.59 -2.96 -21.19
CA ALA A 307 -18.93 -3.47 -21.47
C ALA A 307 -18.99 -4.99 -21.18
N LYS A 308 -20.00 -5.42 -20.41
CA LYS A 308 -20.19 -6.85 -20.10
C LYS A 308 -20.51 -7.61 -21.40
N SER A 309 -19.64 -8.52 -21.80
CA SER A 309 -19.93 -9.45 -22.90
C SER A 309 -20.74 -10.62 -22.36
N VAL A 310 -22.01 -10.72 -22.75
CA VAL A 310 -22.79 -11.96 -22.63
C VAL A 310 -22.79 -12.63 -24.00
N ASN A 311 -22.22 -13.83 -24.09
CA ASN A 311 -22.32 -14.81 -25.19
C ASN A 311 -22.52 -14.26 -26.62
N GLY A 312 -21.43 -13.88 -27.29
CA GLY A 312 -21.35 -13.95 -28.76
C GLY A 312 -22.20 -12.97 -29.58
N GLY A 313 -22.87 -12.01 -28.96
CA GLY A 313 -23.62 -10.97 -29.67
C GLY A 313 -23.93 -9.78 -28.78
N VAL A 314 -23.43 -8.59 -29.12
CA VAL A 314 -23.75 -7.37 -28.40
C VAL A 314 -24.99 -6.76 -29.05
N GLU A 315 -26.13 -6.77 -28.34
CA GLU A 315 -27.31 -6.01 -28.76
C GLU A 315 -26.97 -4.52 -28.82
N LYS A 316 -27.54 -3.83 -29.82
CA LYS A 316 -27.18 -2.48 -30.30
C LYS A 316 -27.29 -1.33 -29.26
N LYS A 317 -27.66 -1.59 -28.00
CA LYS A 317 -28.05 -0.54 -27.03
C LYS A 317 -27.15 -0.39 -25.79
N ASP A 318 -26.17 -1.25 -25.54
CA ASP A 318 -25.57 -1.35 -24.20
C ASP A 318 -24.09 -0.96 -24.07
N TYR A 319 -23.46 -0.37 -25.09
CA TYR A 319 -22.04 0.03 -25.00
C TYR A 319 -21.73 1.35 -25.71
N VAL A 320 -20.78 2.09 -25.14
CA VAL A 320 -20.21 3.33 -25.69
C VAL A 320 -18.76 3.08 -26.06
N LEU A 321 -18.35 3.52 -27.26
CA LEU A 321 -16.97 3.38 -27.73
C LEU A 321 -16.16 4.61 -27.30
N ALA A 322 -15.19 4.37 -26.42
CA ALA A 322 -14.31 5.39 -25.88
C ALA A 322 -12.84 5.11 -26.16
N VAL A 323 -12.06 6.19 -26.17
CA VAL A 323 -10.60 6.13 -26.24
C VAL A 323 -10.08 6.24 -24.81
N VAL A 324 -9.48 5.17 -24.32
CA VAL A 324 -8.95 5.09 -22.96
C VAL A 324 -7.45 4.87 -23.04
N SER A 325 -6.69 5.64 -22.25
CA SER A 325 -5.24 5.50 -22.15
C SER A 325 -4.91 4.41 -21.13
N PHE A 326 -4.17 3.38 -21.54
CA PHE A 326 -3.73 2.28 -20.67
C PHE A 326 -2.21 2.34 -20.49
N THR A 327 -1.73 1.97 -19.31
CA THR A 327 -0.30 1.71 -19.06
C THR A 327 0.16 0.47 -19.82
N ILE A 328 1.46 0.37 -20.10
CA ILE A 328 2.03 -0.80 -20.82
C ILE A 328 1.80 -2.11 -20.03
N SER A 329 1.78 -2.03 -18.70
CA SER A 329 1.49 -3.17 -17.81
C SER A 329 0.11 -3.81 -18.07
N CYS A 330 -0.85 -3.05 -18.60
CA CYS A 330 -2.18 -3.56 -18.91
C CYS A 330 -2.23 -4.39 -20.21
N ILE A 331 -1.16 -4.43 -21.00
CA ILE A 331 -1.13 -5.16 -22.26
C ILE A 331 -0.82 -6.63 -22.02
N ARG A 332 -1.81 -7.48 -22.25
CA ARG A 332 -1.71 -8.93 -22.01
C ARG A 332 -1.15 -9.70 -23.20
N SER A 333 -1.52 -9.31 -24.42
CA SER A 333 -1.05 -9.94 -25.65
C SER A 333 -1.14 -8.98 -26.84
N ILE A 334 -0.34 -9.25 -27.87
CA ILE A 334 -0.22 -8.42 -29.08
C ILE A 334 -0.52 -9.27 -30.29
N SER A 335 -1.34 -8.75 -31.20
CA SER A 335 -1.65 -9.43 -32.45
C SER A 335 -0.53 -9.31 -33.48
N LYS A 336 -0.36 -10.37 -34.28
CA LYS A 336 0.42 -10.32 -35.51
C LYS A 336 -0.20 -9.38 -36.55
N CYS A 337 -1.53 -9.33 -36.61
CA CYS A 337 -2.30 -8.48 -37.52
C CYS A 337 -2.22 -6.99 -37.13
N ARG A 338 -2.29 -6.10 -38.12
CA ARG A 338 -2.42 -4.65 -37.93
C ARG A 338 -3.55 -4.13 -38.81
N MET A 339 -4.46 -3.38 -38.22
CA MET A 339 -5.54 -2.69 -38.93
C MET A 339 -4.99 -1.45 -39.62
N THR A 340 -5.48 -1.16 -40.82
CA THR A 340 -5.13 0.09 -41.50
C THR A 340 -6.01 1.19 -40.95
N LEU A 341 -5.42 2.12 -40.19
CA LEU A 341 -6.13 3.30 -39.74
C LEU A 341 -6.24 4.29 -40.91
N PRO A 342 -7.44 4.80 -41.24
CA PRO A 342 -7.61 5.77 -42.30
C PRO A 342 -6.89 7.08 -41.94
N VAL A 343 -5.95 7.48 -42.80
CA VAL A 343 -5.13 8.69 -42.61
C VAL A 343 -6.02 9.93 -42.74
N GLY A 344 -6.02 10.79 -41.71
CA GLY A 344 -6.81 12.04 -41.70
C GLY A 344 -8.22 11.94 -41.12
N VAL A 345 -8.66 10.76 -40.65
CA VAL A 345 -9.92 10.62 -39.91
C VAL A 345 -9.68 10.92 -38.43
N ASP A 346 -10.36 11.93 -37.90
CA ASP A 346 -10.32 12.25 -36.48
C ASP A 346 -11.00 11.11 -35.69
N VAL A 347 -10.21 10.35 -34.94
CA VAL A 347 -10.69 9.26 -34.06
C VAL A 347 -11.59 9.80 -32.92
N ARG A 348 -11.74 11.12 -32.84
CA ARG A 348 -12.75 11.78 -32.01
C ARG A 348 -14.18 11.62 -32.54
N SER A 349 -14.38 11.37 -33.84
CA SER A 349 -15.71 11.14 -34.42
C SER A 349 -16.28 9.77 -34.00
N GLU A 350 -17.56 9.75 -33.59
CA GLU A 350 -18.25 8.52 -33.20
C GLU A 350 -18.35 7.51 -34.35
N ASP A 351 -18.55 7.99 -35.58
CA ASP A 351 -18.65 7.15 -36.78
C ASP A 351 -17.31 6.45 -37.09
N ALA A 352 -16.20 7.15 -36.89
CA ALA A 352 -14.86 6.59 -37.04
C ALA A 352 -14.61 5.47 -36.01
N ARG A 353 -15.00 5.70 -34.75
CA ARG A 353 -14.88 4.69 -33.68
C ARG A 353 -15.75 3.45 -33.96
N ARG A 354 -17.00 3.65 -34.41
CA ARG A 354 -17.91 2.56 -34.78
C ARG A 354 -17.36 1.74 -35.95
N SER A 355 -16.80 2.40 -36.97
CA SER A 355 -16.18 1.74 -38.11
C SER A 355 -14.97 0.88 -37.71
N LEU A 356 -14.08 1.41 -36.87
CA LEU A 356 -12.92 0.67 -36.36
C LEU A 356 -13.33 -0.51 -35.48
N HIS A 357 -14.29 -0.32 -34.58
CA HIS A 357 -14.81 -1.41 -33.75
C HIS A 357 -15.45 -2.52 -34.60
N PHE A 358 -16.20 -2.14 -35.65
CA PHE A 358 -16.77 -3.09 -36.58
C PHE A 358 -15.72 -3.88 -37.37
N GLN A 359 -14.63 -3.22 -37.78
CA GLN A 359 -13.50 -3.91 -38.41
C GLN A 359 -12.81 -4.88 -37.44
N LEU A 360 -12.62 -4.49 -36.17
CA LEU A 360 -12.08 -5.37 -35.14
C LEU A 360 -12.96 -6.61 -34.94
N LYS A 361 -14.28 -6.43 -34.82
CA LYS A 361 -15.25 -7.53 -34.71
C LYS A 361 -15.25 -8.46 -35.93
N LYS A 362 -15.02 -7.92 -37.13
CA LYS A 362 -14.82 -8.74 -38.34
C LYS A 362 -13.55 -9.57 -38.29
N VAL A 363 -12.45 -8.99 -37.77
CA VAL A 363 -11.19 -9.72 -37.57
C VAL A 363 -11.40 -10.83 -36.55
N GLU A 364 -12.05 -10.55 -35.42
CA GLU A 364 -12.39 -11.58 -34.42
C GLU A 364 -13.18 -12.74 -35.04
N LYS A 365 -14.29 -12.46 -35.74
CA LYS A 365 -15.11 -13.50 -36.39
C LYS A 365 -14.38 -14.30 -37.46
N ARG A 366 -13.42 -13.68 -38.17
CA ARG A 366 -12.64 -14.36 -39.20
C ARG A 366 -11.68 -15.39 -38.61
N PHE A 367 -11.09 -15.10 -37.46
CA PHE A 367 -10.09 -15.95 -36.81
C PHE A 367 -10.67 -16.82 -35.68
N GLU A 368 -11.95 -16.67 -35.36
CA GLU A 368 -12.69 -17.55 -34.45
C GLU A 368 -12.54 -19.06 -34.77
N PRO A 369 -12.68 -19.53 -36.04
CA PRO A 369 -12.49 -20.94 -36.37
C PRO A 369 -11.03 -21.43 -36.28
N GLU A 370 -10.05 -20.52 -36.30
CA GLU A 370 -8.62 -20.83 -36.19
C GLU A 370 -8.10 -20.80 -34.74
N GLY A 371 -8.98 -20.63 -33.75
CA GLY A 371 -8.61 -20.58 -32.33
C GLY A 371 -8.32 -19.18 -31.79
N GLY A 372 -8.65 -18.12 -32.55
CA GLY A 372 -8.54 -16.72 -32.14
C GLY A 372 -7.50 -15.91 -32.92
N ILE A 373 -7.36 -14.62 -32.58
CA ILE A 373 -6.45 -13.71 -33.28
C ILE A 373 -4.99 -14.19 -33.11
N PRO A 374 -4.22 -14.37 -34.20
CA PRO A 374 -2.85 -14.84 -34.12
C PRO A 374 -1.95 -13.88 -33.35
N LEU A 375 -1.20 -14.43 -32.39
CA LEU A 375 -0.31 -13.69 -31.51
C LEU A 375 1.07 -13.50 -32.15
N LEU A 376 1.76 -12.45 -31.73
CA LEU A 376 3.15 -12.19 -32.12
C LEU A 376 4.10 -13.12 -31.34
N ASP A 377 4.97 -13.86 -32.04
CA ASP A 377 5.90 -14.81 -31.40
C ASP A 377 7.12 -14.08 -30.79
N PRO A 378 7.40 -14.21 -29.47
CA PRO A 378 8.54 -13.57 -28.81
C PRO A 378 9.92 -13.97 -29.38
N ILE A 379 10.06 -15.18 -29.90
CA ILE A 379 11.34 -15.75 -30.37
C ILE A 379 11.50 -15.50 -31.87
N GLN A 380 10.55 -15.99 -32.68
CA GLN A 380 10.69 -15.96 -34.14
C GLN A 380 10.47 -14.56 -34.73
N GLU A 381 9.49 -13.83 -34.21
CA GLU A 381 9.05 -12.55 -34.78
C GLU A 381 9.62 -11.36 -34.01
N MET A 382 9.52 -11.37 -32.67
CA MET A 382 10.05 -10.27 -31.86
C MET A 382 11.56 -10.27 -31.74
N LYS A 383 12.21 -11.44 -31.93
CA LYS A 383 13.65 -11.68 -31.82
C LYS A 383 14.22 -11.11 -30.51
N ILE A 384 13.59 -11.46 -29.40
CA ILE A 384 14.03 -11.00 -28.08
C ILE A 384 15.33 -11.73 -27.71
N PRO A 385 16.43 -11.01 -27.40
CA PRO A 385 17.74 -11.60 -27.13
C PRO A 385 17.86 -12.10 -25.67
N GLU A 386 16.85 -12.82 -25.18
CA GLU A 386 16.85 -13.37 -23.83
C GLU A 386 17.06 -14.90 -23.88
N PRO A 387 18.13 -15.44 -23.30
CA PRO A 387 18.41 -16.88 -23.32
C PRO A 387 17.35 -17.70 -22.57
N ARG A 388 16.64 -17.07 -21.64
CA ARG A 388 15.59 -17.69 -20.83
C ARG A 388 14.32 -18.00 -21.63
N LEU A 389 14.02 -17.26 -22.70
CA LEU A 389 12.80 -17.45 -23.50
C LEU A 389 12.70 -18.83 -24.18
N PRO A 390 13.71 -19.31 -24.92
CA PRO A 390 13.66 -20.65 -25.52
C PRO A 390 13.59 -21.75 -24.47
N GLU A 391 14.25 -21.58 -23.31
CA GLU A 391 14.14 -22.52 -22.18
C GLU A 391 12.70 -22.59 -21.66
N LEU A 392 12.04 -21.44 -21.49
CA LEU A 392 10.64 -21.37 -21.02
C LEU A 392 9.69 -22.02 -22.02
N VAL A 393 9.85 -21.75 -23.32
CA VAL A 393 9.02 -22.36 -24.37
C VAL A 393 9.22 -23.88 -24.42
N ALA A 394 10.46 -24.36 -24.32
CA ALA A 394 10.76 -25.79 -24.25
C ALA A 394 10.14 -26.43 -22.99
N ALA A 395 10.25 -25.77 -21.83
CA ALA A 395 9.65 -26.24 -20.59
C ALA A 395 8.11 -26.27 -20.63
N ILE A 396 7.48 -25.28 -21.26
CA ILE A 396 6.02 -25.27 -21.50
C ILE A 396 5.63 -26.45 -22.39
N ALA A 397 6.32 -26.66 -23.52
CA ALA A 397 6.03 -27.77 -24.43
C ALA A 397 6.23 -29.15 -23.78
N GLU A 398 7.26 -29.30 -22.94
CA GLU A 398 7.49 -30.52 -22.17
C GLU A 398 6.35 -30.78 -21.17
N LYS A 399 5.93 -29.74 -20.42
CA LYS A 399 4.84 -29.87 -19.44
C LYS A 399 3.48 -30.07 -20.12
N GLU A 400 3.21 -29.47 -21.27
CA GLU A 400 2.02 -29.73 -22.09
C GLU A 400 1.99 -31.19 -22.57
N LYS A 401 3.13 -31.73 -23.01
CA LYS A 401 3.24 -33.15 -23.39
C LYS A 401 2.99 -34.08 -22.21
N ARG A 402 3.50 -33.75 -21.03
CA ARG A 402 3.22 -34.52 -19.80
C ARG A 402 1.75 -34.40 -19.38
N LEU A 403 1.13 -33.24 -19.62
CA LEU A 403 -0.29 -33.02 -19.31
C LEU A 403 -1.19 -33.91 -20.16
N THR A 404 -0.90 -34.06 -21.47
CA THR A 404 -1.67 -34.93 -22.36
C THR A 404 -1.48 -36.42 -22.09
N GLN A 405 -0.36 -36.80 -21.45
CA GLN A 405 -0.11 -38.17 -21.00
C GLN A 405 -0.86 -38.54 -19.72
N ASN A 406 -1.41 -37.56 -19.00
CA ASN A 406 -2.12 -37.81 -17.75
C ASN A 406 -3.48 -38.51 -18.01
N PRO A 407 -3.80 -39.61 -17.30
CA PRO A 407 -5.08 -40.32 -17.44
C PRO A 407 -6.35 -39.46 -17.28
N LEU A 408 -6.24 -38.33 -16.59
CA LEU A 408 -7.36 -37.41 -16.37
C LEU A 408 -7.57 -36.39 -17.50
N TYR A 409 -6.63 -36.23 -18.43
CA TYR A 409 -6.71 -35.17 -19.45
C TYR A 409 -7.97 -35.30 -20.31
N GLU A 410 -8.33 -36.52 -20.72
CA GLU A 410 -9.52 -36.81 -21.54
C GLU A 410 -10.71 -37.32 -20.72
N HIS A 411 -10.58 -37.42 -19.39
CA HIS A 411 -11.61 -38.02 -18.55
C HIS A 411 -12.80 -37.06 -18.35
N PRO A 412 -14.06 -37.51 -18.47
CA PRO A 412 -15.24 -36.65 -18.32
C PRO A 412 -15.37 -36.00 -16.93
N LEU A 413 -14.91 -36.70 -15.88
CA LEU A 413 -14.87 -36.19 -14.50
C LEU A 413 -13.61 -35.35 -14.17
N CYS A 414 -12.80 -34.97 -15.16
CA CYS A 414 -11.60 -34.17 -14.93
C CYS A 414 -11.91 -32.85 -14.23
N GLY A 415 -12.97 -32.15 -14.67
CA GLY A 415 -13.39 -30.88 -14.07
C GLY A 415 -13.79 -31.01 -12.60
N THR A 416 -14.61 -32.00 -12.26
CA THR A 416 -15.09 -32.21 -10.88
C THR A 416 -13.95 -32.58 -9.93
N TYR A 417 -13.07 -33.48 -10.36
CA TYR A 417 -11.89 -33.84 -9.57
C TYR A 417 -10.88 -32.70 -9.47
N TYR A 418 -10.69 -31.92 -10.53
CA TYR A 418 -9.84 -30.74 -10.51
C TYR A 418 -10.35 -29.69 -9.52
N ASP A 419 -11.65 -29.37 -9.55
CA ASP A 419 -12.26 -28.39 -8.65
C ASP A 419 -12.22 -28.86 -7.19
N ALA A 420 -12.45 -30.15 -6.96
CA ALA A 420 -12.32 -30.77 -5.65
C ALA A 420 -10.88 -30.64 -5.11
N HIS A 421 -9.88 -31.00 -5.92
CA HIS A 421 -8.48 -30.89 -5.54
C HIS A 421 -8.03 -29.44 -5.37
N HIS A 422 -8.48 -28.53 -6.24
CA HIS A 422 -8.22 -27.10 -6.14
C HIS A 422 -8.75 -26.54 -4.82
N ARG A 423 -10.00 -26.88 -4.44
CA ARG A 423 -10.56 -26.50 -3.13
C ARG A 423 -9.75 -27.06 -1.97
N ARG A 424 -9.31 -28.32 -2.05
CA ARG A 424 -8.44 -28.94 -1.04
C ARG A 424 -7.12 -28.19 -0.87
N VAL A 425 -6.43 -27.89 -1.98
CA VAL A 425 -5.17 -27.14 -1.98
C VAL A 425 -5.37 -25.73 -1.43
N GLN A 426 -6.46 -25.05 -1.77
CA GLN A 426 -6.80 -23.73 -1.21
C GLN A 426 -6.97 -23.77 0.31
N LEU A 427 -7.72 -24.75 0.84
CA LEU A 427 -7.90 -24.90 2.29
C LEU A 427 -6.58 -25.23 2.99
N GLN A 428 -5.77 -26.13 2.42
CA GLN A 428 -4.45 -26.46 2.95
C GLN A 428 -3.49 -25.27 2.93
N THR A 429 -3.52 -24.47 1.87
CA THR A 429 -2.69 -23.25 1.74
C THR A 429 -3.12 -22.21 2.77
N LYS A 430 -4.43 -21.98 2.92
CA LYS A 430 -4.98 -21.11 3.96
C LYS A 430 -4.55 -21.58 5.35
N LEU A 431 -4.62 -22.89 5.62
CA LEU A 431 -4.20 -23.47 6.89
C LEU A 431 -2.69 -23.30 7.14
N ARG A 432 -1.86 -23.47 6.12
CA ARG A 432 -0.41 -23.23 6.22
C ARG A 432 -0.12 -21.78 6.57
N ILE A 433 -0.69 -20.83 5.82
CA ILE A 433 -0.52 -19.39 6.06
C ILE A 433 -1.01 -19.01 7.46
N LEU A 434 -2.13 -19.58 7.89
CA LEU A 434 -2.69 -19.31 9.22
C LEU A 434 -1.79 -19.87 10.34
N ARG A 435 -1.20 -21.06 10.15
CA ARG A 435 -0.22 -21.64 11.09
C ARG A 435 1.05 -20.79 11.17
N GLU A 436 1.61 -20.39 10.04
CA GLU A 436 2.79 -19.49 9.98
C GLU A 436 2.50 -18.15 10.66
N SER A 437 1.32 -17.56 10.39
CA SER A 437 0.85 -16.34 11.05
C SER A 437 0.74 -16.54 12.56
N LEU A 438 0.12 -17.62 13.02
CA LEU A 438 -0.03 -17.93 14.43
C LEU A 438 1.31 -18.11 15.14
N ASP A 439 2.23 -18.86 14.55
CA ASP A 439 3.56 -19.08 15.12
C ASP A 439 4.32 -17.76 15.23
N SER A 440 4.18 -16.87 14.23
CA SER A 440 4.71 -15.51 14.35
C SER A 440 4.07 -14.77 15.53
N GLN A 441 2.75 -14.83 15.71
CA GLN A 441 2.04 -14.11 16.77
C GLN A 441 2.40 -14.60 18.18
N LYS A 442 2.68 -15.89 18.35
CA LYS A 442 3.05 -16.49 19.64
C LYS A 442 4.47 -16.14 20.10
N GLN A 443 5.35 -15.77 19.18
CA GLN A 443 6.69 -15.37 19.56
C GLN A 443 6.67 -14.07 20.37
N LEU A 444 7.53 -14.04 21.40
CA LEU A 444 7.77 -12.83 22.20
C LEU A 444 8.08 -11.66 21.26
N VAL A 445 7.34 -10.56 21.44
CA VAL A 445 7.54 -9.34 20.64
C VAL A 445 8.98 -8.85 20.83
N MET A 446 9.62 -8.36 19.78
CA MET A 446 10.96 -7.75 19.85
C MET A 446 12.08 -8.66 20.39
N LYS A 447 11.92 -9.99 20.36
CA LYS A 447 12.94 -10.93 20.87
C LYS A 447 14.29 -10.74 20.17
N ASP A 448 14.28 -10.62 18.84
CA ASP A 448 15.50 -10.44 18.05
C ASP A 448 16.11 -9.05 18.28
N THR A 449 15.28 -8.02 18.41
CA THR A 449 15.70 -6.67 18.78
C THR A 449 16.39 -6.66 20.14
N LEU A 450 15.81 -7.29 21.16
CA LEU A 450 16.42 -7.42 22.49
C LEU A 450 17.79 -8.11 22.42
N ARG A 451 17.91 -9.18 21.61
CA ARG A 451 19.18 -9.88 21.41
C ARG A 451 20.23 -8.98 20.74
N ALA A 452 19.83 -8.25 19.70
CA ALA A 452 20.71 -7.32 18.99
C ALA A 452 21.17 -6.16 19.88
N MET A 453 20.25 -5.53 20.62
CA MET A 453 20.59 -4.44 21.55
C MET A 453 21.49 -4.92 22.69
N ARG A 454 21.24 -6.11 23.25
CA ARG A 454 22.13 -6.72 24.26
C ARG A 454 23.54 -6.91 23.72
N ARG A 455 23.68 -7.33 22.47
CA ARG A 455 24.99 -7.46 21.82
C ARG A 455 25.71 -6.12 21.75
N VAL A 456 25.03 -5.05 21.36
CA VAL A 456 25.60 -3.69 21.33
C VAL A 456 26.07 -3.25 22.71
N LEU A 457 25.23 -3.41 23.74
CA LEU A 457 25.58 -3.03 25.11
C LEU A 457 26.81 -3.79 25.65
N ARG A 458 26.97 -5.07 25.27
CA ARG A 458 28.16 -5.85 25.63
C ARG A 458 29.40 -5.44 24.82
N GLN A 459 29.24 -5.12 23.53
CA GLN A 459 30.36 -4.70 22.69
C GLN A 459 30.94 -3.34 23.09
N LEU A 460 30.11 -2.47 23.69
CA LEU A 460 30.51 -1.15 24.16
C LEU A 460 30.79 -1.10 25.68
N ASP A 461 30.91 -2.27 26.32
CA ASP A 461 31.21 -2.43 27.75
C ASP A 461 30.22 -1.75 28.72
N PHE A 462 28.96 -1.55 28.32
CA PHE A 462 27.88 -1.13 29.24
C PHE A 462 27.34 -2.31 30.04
N LEU A 463 27.42 -3.53 29.48
CA LEU A 463 27.14 -4.80 30.14
C LEU A 463 28.37 -5.71 30.04
N ASP A 464 28.60 -6.54 31.05
CA ASP A 464 29.60 -7.60 30.99
C ASP A 464 29.09 -8.85 30.24
N ALA A 465 29.91 -9.91 30.19
CA ALA A 465 29.56 -11.17 29.54
C ALA A 465 28.34 -11.89 30.18
N ASN A 466 28.06 -11.60 31.45
CA ASN A 466 26.97 -12.17 32.25
C ASN A 466 25.73 -11.27 32.32
N ASP A 467 25.64 -10.22 31.50
CA ASP A 467 24.57 -9.21 31.51
C ASP A 467 24.52 -8.36 32.80
N VAL A 468 25.63 -8.25 33.54
CA VAL A 468 25.74 -7.36 34.69
C VAL A 468 26.14 -5.96 34.23
N VAL A 469 25.45 -4.95 34.75
CA VAL A 469 25.68 -3.54 34.40
C VAL A 469 27.01 -3.06 34.96
N THR A 470 27.90 -2.60 34.06
CA THR A 470 29.21 -2.04 34.41
C THR A 470 29.10 -0.63 34.99
N VAL A 471 30.20 -0.01 35.41
CA VAL A 471 30.21 1.39 35.88
C VAL A 471 29.75 2.34 34.77
N LYS A 472 30.18 2.10 33.52
CA LYS A 472 29.75 2.83 32.33
C LYS A 472 28.26 2.66 32.06
N GLY A 473 27.75 1.42 32.19
CA GLY A 473 26.33 1.10 32.21
C GLY A 473 25.52 1.91 33.22
N ARG A 474 26.02 2.00 34.46
CA ARG A 474 25.34 2.75 35.54
C ARG A 474 25.26 4.24 35.25
N VAL A 475 26.28 4.84 34.64
CA VAL A 475 26.23 6.25 34.23
C VAL A 475 25.17 6.45 33.14
N ALA A 476 25.13 5.59 32.13
CA ALA A 476 24.11 5.67 31.08
C ALA A 476 22.67 5.50 31.62
N CYS A 477 22.46 4.73 32.70
CA CYS A 477 21.14 4.64 33.34
C CYS A 477 20.61 5.99 33.84
N GLU A 478 21.49 6.91 34.22
CA GLU A 478 21.13 8.22 34.78
C GLU A 478 20.90 9.30 33.69
N ILE A 479 21.16 8.97 32.41
CA ILE A 479 20.96 9.87 31.27
C ILE A 479 19.60 9.56 30.63
N THR A 480 18.67 10.52 30.67
CA THR A 480 17.29 10.34 30.16
C THR A 480 16.89 11.32 29.06
N THR A 481 17.61 12.44 28.92
CA THR A 481 17.24 13.56 28.05
C THR A 481 17.96 13.58 26.70
N ALA A 482 18.97 12.74 26.53
CA ALA A 482 19.85 12.69 25.37
C ALA A 482 20.17 11.23 25.02
N ASP A 483 20.91 10.99 23.95
CA ASP A 483 21.43 9.65 23.65
C ASP A 483 22.36 9.16 24.76
N GLU A 484 21.85 8.22 25.55
CA GLU A 484 22.49 7.70 26.75
C GLU A 484 23.82 6.98 26.48
N LEU A 485 23.97 6.36 25.30
CA LEU A 485 25.17 5.62 24.96
C LEU A 485 26.27 6.59 24.52
N VAL A 486 25.93 7.52 23.62
CA VAL A 486 26.90 8.51 23.12
C VAL A 486 27.38 9.40 24.25
N ALA A 487 26.46 9.92 25.08
CA ALA A 487 26.82 10.81 26.18
C ALA A 487 27.72 10.10 27.22
N ALA A 488 27.44 8.85 27.55
CA ALA A 488 28.29 8.06 28.44
C ALA A 488 29.65 7.72 27.79
N GLU A 489 29.70 7.45 26.49
CA GLU A 489 30.96 7.22 25.77
C GLU A 489 31.87 8.45 25.82
N LEU A 490 31.34 9.63 25.52
CA LEU A 490 32.09 10.89 25.56
C LEU A 490 32.67 11.16 26.96
N LEU A 491 31.92 10.83 28.01
CA LEU A 491 32.37 10.98 29.39
C LEU A 491 33.54 10.02 29.70
N PHE A 492 33.40 8.73 29.37
CA PHE A 492 34.43 7.73 29.68
C PHE A 492 35.69 7.82 28.80
N GLN A 493 35.58 8.48 27.64
CA GLN A 493 36.71 8.84 26.79
C GLN A 493 37.39 10.15 27.23
N ASN A 494 36.95 10.75 28.36
CA ASN A 494 37.45 12.02 28.90
C ASN A 494 37.42 13.18 27.88
N VAL A 495 36.46 13.19 26.95
CA VAL A 495 36.35 14.25 25.92
C VAL A 495 36.19 15.63 26.57
N PHE A 496 35.41 15.70 27.65
CA PHE A 496 35.09 16.95 28.34
C PHE A 496 36.24 17.51 29.21
N GLU A 497 37.28 16.73 29.50
CA GLU A 497 38.34 17.13 30.47
C GLU A 497 39.12 18.37 30.00
N THR A 498 39.30 18.51 28.69
CA THR A 498 40.09 19.60 28.08
C THR A 498 39.24 20.74 27.51
N MET A 499 37.91 20.65 27.60
CA MET A 499 37.00 21.60 27.01
C MET A 499 36.58 22.69 28.01
N GLU A 500 36.38 23.91 27.52
CA GLU A 500 35.75 24.98 28.31
C GLU A 500 34.25 24.70 28.50
N VAL A 501 33.66 25.27 29.56
CA VAL A 501 32.26 25.01 29.95
C VAL A 501 31.29 25.37 28.82
N GLU A 502 31.57 26.46 28.11
CA GLU A 502 30.81 26.96 26.97
C GLU A 502 30.83 25.95 25.81
N ALA A 503 32.00 25.36 25.54
CA ALA A 503 32.16 24.35 24.50
C ALA A 503 31.47 23.03 24.87
N ILE A 504 31.51 22.63 26.15
CA ILE A 504 30.77 21.47 26.66
C ILE A 504 29.25 21.69 26.45
N CYS A 505 28.73 22.86 26.82
CA CYS A 505 27.32 23.21 26.61
C CYS A 505 26.94 23.16 25.13
N ALA A 506 27.78 23.68 24.24
CA ALA A 506 27.56 23.65 22.79
C ALA A 506 27.51 22.20 22.26
N LEU A 507 28.46 21.36 22.65
CA LEU A 507 28.50 19.94 22.23
C LEU A 507 27.29 19.16 22.74
N LEU A 508 26.91 19.33 24.01
CA LEU A 508 25.74 18.65 24.58
C LEU A 508 24.42 19.12 23.96
N SER A 509 24.35 20.35 23.46
CA SER A 509 23.16 20.86 22.77
C SER A 509 22.79 20.01 21.54
N CYS A 510 23.80 19.46 20.85
CA CYS A 510 23.62 18.58 19.69
C CYS A 510 22.94 17.24 20.05
N LEU A 511 23.01 16.81 21.31
CA LEU A 511 22.39 15.56 21.77
C LEU A 511 20.96 15.75 22.27
N VAL A 512 20.54 17.00 22.53
CA VAL A 512 19.22 17.32 23.11
C VAL A 512 18.25 17.84 22.06
N PHE A 513 18.71 18.67 21.12
CA PHE A 513 17.86 19.29 20.12
C PHE A 513 17.63 18.38 18.90
N GLN A 514 16.38 18.01 18.61
CA GLN A 514 16.02 17.07 17.55
C GLN A 514 15.21 17.69 16.41
N GLU A 515 14.79 18.95 16.53
CA GLU A 515 14.03 19.62 15.47
C GLU A 515 14.94 20.01 14.30
N LYS A 516 14.41 19.94 13.07
CA LYS A 516 15.15 20.39 11.89
C LYS A 516 15.24 21.92 11.90
N HIS A 517 16.41 22.44 11.53
CA HIS A 517 16.62 23.87 11.34
C HIS A 517 17.11 24.14 9.92
N ASP A 518 16.53 25.13 9.25
CA ASP A 518 16.85 25.52 7.86
C ASP A 518 18.02 26.53 7.79
N GLU A 519 18.88 26.58 8.81
CA GLU A 519 20.08 27.43 8.72
C GLU A 519 21.09 26.81 7.75
N PRO A 520 21.69 27.63 6.86
CA PRO A 520 22.73 27.14 5.98
C PRO A 520 23.91 26.64 6.81
N GLU A 521 24.44 25.46 6.46
CA GLU A 521 25.66 24.93 7.09
C GLU A 521 26.74 26.02 7.13
N PRO A 522 27.42 26.22 8.27
CA PRO A 522 28.49 27.19 8.35
C PRO A 522 29.55 26.85 7.30
N LYS A 523 29.90 27.84 6.47
CA LYS A 523 31.01 27.69 5.52
C LYS A 523 32.27 27.31 6.31
N GLU A 524 33.03 26.34 5.80
CA GLU A 524 34.17 25.66 6.47
C GLU A 524 35.18 26.57 7.18
N GLU A 525 35.23 27.88 6.86
CA GLU A 525 36.17 28.86 7.43
C GLU A 525 35.97 29.20 8.92
N VAL A 526 34.88 28.78 9.58
CA VAL A 526 34.59 29.14 10.99
C VAL A 526 34.76 27.97 11.97
N LEU A 527 35.08 26.76 11.52
CA LEU A 527 35.10 25.57 12.38
C LEU A 527 36.40 25.37 13.20
N LEU A 528 37.44 26.19 12.99
CA LEU A 528 38.74 26.05 13.67
C LEU A 528 39.44 27.40 13.89
N THR A 529 38.80 28.32 14.61
CA THR A 529 39.45 29.43 15.34
C THR A 529 38.79 29.57 16.68
#